data_AF-A0A074VDK3-F1
#
_entry.id   AF-A0A074VDK3-F1
#
_cell.length_a   1.000
_cell.length_b   1.000
_cell.length_c   1.000
_cell.angle_alpha   90.00
_cell.angle_beta   90.00
_cell.angle_gamma   90.00
#
_symmetry.space_group_name_H-M   'P 1'
#
loop_
_entity.id
_entity.type
_entity.pdbx_description
1 polymer ?
#
loop_
_entity_poly.entity_id
_entity_poly.type
_entity_poly.pdbx_seq_one_letter_code
_entity_poly.pdbx_strand_id
1 'polypeptide(L)'
;DQEKESIKFNFDRERFNQQTSIKKLLHFIRDEKPFFEPRIDKYDLQNIICIKGIKNNERITSQSGVFLLFGLNASLEEIGNDFIQIKRIKIKNRKKILNELDLLNINESTVFPGIESSARYISFKNKVD
;
A
#
# COMPACT_ATOMS: atom_id res chain seq x y z
N ASP A 1 -14.13 -7.67 14.85
CA ASP A 1 -12.76 -8.03 15.28
C ASP A 1 -12.64 -9.40 15.93
N GLN A 2 -13.52 -9.76 16.88
CA GLN A 2 -13.53 -11.09 17.53
C GLN A 2 -13.54 -12.29 16.56
N GLU A 3 -14.25 -12.22 15.42
CA GLU A 3 -14.29 -13.29 14.40
C GLU A 3 -12.96 -13.51 13.67
N LYS A 4 -12.13 -12.46 13.54
CA LYS A 4 -10.79 -12.55 12.94
C LYS A 4 -9.78 -13.11 13.94
N GLU A 5 -9.91 -12.72 15.21
CA GLU A 5 -9.06 -13.19 16.31
C GLU A 5 -9.28 -14.67 16.64
N SER A 6 -10.46 -15.21 16.35
CA SER A 6 -10.78 -16.63 16.60
C SER A 6 -10.17 -17.59 15.57
N ILE A 7 -9.60 -17.08 14.47
CA ILE A 7 -9.01 -17.90 13.40
C ILE A 7 -7.78 -18.65 13.93
N LYS A 8 -7.80 -19.97 13.78
CA LYS A 8 -6.71 -20.87 14.18
C LYS A 8 -5.80 -21.17 12.98
N PHE A 9 -4.63 -20.52 12.96
CA PHE A 9 -3.61 -20.69 11.90
C PHE A 9 -2.69 -21.91 12.11
N ASN A 10 -2.74 -22.55 13.28
CA ASN A 10 -1.94 -23.74 13.58
C ASN A 10 -2.48 -25.03 12.92
N PHE A 11 -3.68 -25.00 12.35
CA PHE A 11 -4.27 -26.13 11.65
C PHE A 11 -3.61 -26.40 10.29
N ASP A 12 -3.67 -27.65 9.85
CA ASP A 12 -3.39 -28.05 8.47
C ASP A 12 -4.40 -27.42 7.50
N ARG A 13 -4.07 -27.42 6.20
CA ARG A 13 -4.86 -26.70 5.19
C ARG A 13 -6.33 -27.14 5.18
N GLU A 14 -6.61 -28.42 5.32
CA GLU A 14 -7.99 -28.93 5.28
C GLU A 14 -8.79 -28.42 6.48
N ARG A 15 -8.29 -28.65 7.70
CA ARG A 15 -8.96 -28.16 8.92
C ARG A 15 -9.06 -26.64 8.96
N PHE A 16 -8.05 -25.94 8.45
CA PHE A 16 -8.06 -24.48 8.34
C PHE A 16 -9.25 -23.98 7.50
N ASN A 17 -9.42 -24.55 6.30
CA ASN A 17 -10.51 -24.18 5.38
C ASN A 17 -11.90 -24.62 5.89
N GLN A 18 -11.98 -25.53 6.87
CA GLN A 18 -13.26 -25.93 7.47
C GLN A 18 -13.81 -24.93 8.50
N GLN A 19 -12.98 -24.01 9.00
CA GLN A 19 -13.38 -22.99 9.97
C GLN A 19 -14.49 -22.08 9.42
N THR A 20 -15.46 -21.73 10.26
CA THR A 20 -16.60 -20.87 9.87
C THR A 20 -16.15 -19.53 9.28
N SER A 21 -15.17 -18.87 9.90
CA SER A 21 -14.62 -17.60 9.41
C SER A 21 -13.99 -17.72 8.01
N ILE A 22 -13.33 -18.85 7.72
CA ILE A 22 -12.68 -19.09 6.42
C ILE A 22 -13.71 -19.47 5.35
N LYS A 23 -14.74 -20.22 5.69
CA LYS A 23 -15.88 -20.48 4.79
C LYS A 23 -16.61 -19.20 4.41
N LYS A 24 -16.80 -18.30 5.36
CA LYS A 24 -17.40 -16.98 5.12
C LYS A 24 -16.51 -16.11 4.23
N LEU A 25 -15.19 -16.10 4.46
CA LEU A 25 -14.23 -15.45 3.58
C LEU A 25 -14.32 -16.01 2.14
N LEU A 26 -14.38 -17.33 2.00
CA LEU A 26 -14.53 -17.99 0.70
C LEU A 26 -15.82 -17.55 -0.02
N HIS A 27 -16.93 -17.37 0.71
CA HIS A 27 -18.16 -16.83 0.13
C HIS A 27 -17.95 -15.45 -0.47
N PHE A 28 -17.37 -14.52 0.31
CA PHE A 28 -17.07 -13.17 -0.19
C PHE A 28 -16.14 -13.17 -1.40
N ILE A 29 -15.12 -14.02 -1.39
CA ILE A 29 -14.22 -14.15 -2.56
C ILE A 29 -15.00 -14.65 -3.76
N ARG A 30 -15.91 -15.62 -3.59
CA ARG A 30 -16.72 -16.17 -4.69
C ARG A 30 -17.78 -15.23 -5.22
N ASP A 31 -18.28 -14.31 -4.39
CA ASP A 31 -19.17 -13.24 -4.83
C ASP A 31 -18.49 -12.37 -5.90
N GLU A 32 -17.17 -12.14 -5.80
CA GLU A 32 -16.39 -11.43 -6.80
C GLU A 32 -15.75 -12.34 -7.88
N LYS A 33 -15.37 -13.56 -7.50
CA LYS A 33 -14.63 -14.53 -8.31
C LYS A 33 -15.27 -15.93 -8.17
N PRO A 34 -16.37 -16.22 -8.88
CA PRO A 34 -17.17 -17.44 -8.68
C PRO A 34 -16.37 -18.75 -8.80
N PHE A 35 -15.34 -18.78 -9.66
CA PHE A 35 -14.50 -19.95 -9.90
C PHE A 35 -13.37 -20.13 -8.88
N PHE A 36 -13.32 -19.32 -7.81
CA PHE A 36 -12.27 -19.45 -6.80
C PHE A 36 -12.37 -20.80 -6.07
N GLU A 37 -11.27 -21.55 -6.12
CA GLU A 37 -11.16 -22.86 -5.50
C GLU A 37 -11.10 -22.76 -3.97
N PRO A 38 -11.74 -23.66 -3.22
CA PRO A 38 -11.78 -23.64 -1.75
C PRO A 38 -10.47 -24.15 -1.12
N ARG A 39 -9.33 -23.67 -1.62
CA ARG A 39 -7.98 -24.09 -1.22
C ARG A 39 -7.15 -22.92 -0.67
N ILE A 40 -7.77 -22.10 0.18
CA ILE A 40 -7.13 -20.90 0.74
C ILE A 40 -5.87 -21.32 1.51
N ASP A 41 -4.76 -20.68 1.20
CA ASP A 41 -3.55 -20.81 1.99
C ASP A 41 -3.61 -19.84 3.18
N LYS A 42 -3.36 -20.38 4.36
CA LYS A 42 -3.35 -19.61 5.61
C LYS A 42 -2.21 -18.57 5.63
N TYR A 43 -1.10 -18.85 4.95
CA TYR A 43 0.04 -17.94 4.90
C TYR A 43 -0.29 -16.67 4.10
N ASP A 44 -1.10 -16.77 3.05
CA ASP A 44 -1.53 -15.62 2.24
C ASP A 44 -2.26 -14.56 3.07
N LEU A 45 -2.98 -14.99 4.11
CA LEU A 45 -3.72 -14.10 5.01
C LEU A 45 -2.84 -13.41 6.06
N GLN A 46 -1.61 -13.87 6.27
CA GLN A 46 -0.68 -13.32 7.27
C GLN A 46 0.48 -12.54 6.64
N ASN A 47 0.65 -12.65 5.32
CA ASN A 47 1.76 -12.04 4.60
C ASN A 47 1.58 -10.53 4.39
N ILE A 48 2.71 -9.86 4.16
CA ILE A 48 2.75 -8.48 3.69
C ILE A 48 3.04 -8.51 2.19
N ILE A 49 2.14 -7.93 1.39
CA ILE A 49 2.24 -7.96 -0.06
C ILE A 49 2.50 -6.55 -0.58
N CYS A 50 3.52 -6.39 -1.41
CA CYS A 50 3.75 -5.14 -2.13
C CYS A 50 2.87 -5.10 -3.38
N ILE A 51 1.99 -4.10 -3.46
CA ILE A 51 1.10 -3.90 -4.60
C ILE A 51 1.42 -2.59 -5.29
N LYS A 52 1.45 -2.63 -6.62
CA LYS A 52 1.48 -1.43 -7.45
C LYS A 52 0.03 -1.01 -7.72
N GLY A 53 -0.33 0.20 -7.29
CA GLY A 53 -1.67 0.73 -7.54
C GLY A 53 -1.99 0.74 -9.04
N ILE A 54 -3.24 0.41 -9.38
CA ILE A 54 -3.75 0.57 -10.74
C ILE A 54 -3.69 2.07 -11.07
N LYS A 55 -3.18 2.43 -12.25
CA LYS A 55 -2.97 3.83 -12.68
C LYS A 55 -4.28 4.56 -13.03
N ASN A 56 -5.35 4.35 -12.27
CA ASN A 56 -6.64 4.99 -12.50
C ASN A 56 -6.76 6.37 -11.84
N ASN A 57 -5.75 6.79 -11.07
CA ASN A 57 -5.67 8.09 -10.44
C ASN A 57 -4.34 8.75 -10.79
N GLU A 58 -4.39 9.94 -11.39
CA GLU A 58 -3.20 10.73 -11.77
C GLU A 58 -2.29 10.99 -10.56
N ARG A 59 -2.86 11.23 -9.37
CA ARG A 59 -2.08 11.42 -8.13
C ARG A 59 -1.27 10.19 -7.75
N ILE A 60 -1.85 9.00 -7.88
CA ILE A 60 -1.15 7.72 -7.59
C ILE A 60 -0.02 7.50 -8.61
N THR A 61 -0.25 7.90 -9.86
CA THR A 61 0.75 7.79 -10.93
C THR A 61 1.90 8.78 -10.72
N SER A 62 1.60 10.04 -10.39
CA SER A 62 2.61 11.09 -10.16
C SER A 62 3.49 10.83 -8.95
N GLN A 63 2.98 10.15 -7.92
CA GLN A 63 3.77 9.80 -6.73
C GLN A 63 4.72 8.63 -6.97
N SER A 64 4.61 7.91 -8.10
CA SER A 64 5.44 6.74 -8.43
C SER A 64 5.59 5.75 -7.26
N GLY A 65 4.53 5.62 -6.46
CA GLY A 65 4.53 4.86 -5.21
C GLY A 65 4.09 3.42 -5.38
N VAL A 66 4.45 2.60 -4.38
CA VAL A 66 3.89 1.27 -4.15
C VAL A 66 3.19 1.25 -2.81
N PHE A 67 2.22 0.37 -2.64
CA PHE A 67 1.51 0.17 -1.38
C PHE A 67 1.91 -1.17 -0.78
N LEU A 68 1.88 -1.25 0.55
CA LEU A 68 2.01 -2.51 1.27
C LEU A 68 0.64 -2.89 1.81
N LEU A 69 0.15 -4.07 1.42
CA LEU A 69 -1.03 -4.69 1.98
C LEU A 69 -0.61 -5.57 3.14
N PHE A 70 -1.12 -5.27 4.34
CA PHE A 70 -0.83 -6.02 5.54
C PHE A 70 -1.91 -7.07 5.78
N GLY A 71 -1.49 -8.33 5.85
CA GLY A 71 -2.31 -9.43 6.32
C GLY A 71 -2.67 -9.31 7.81
N LEU A 72 -3.45 -10.28 8.29
CA LEU A 72 -3.86 -10.41 9.68
C LEU A 72 -2.65 -10.57 10.59
N ASN A 73 -2.54 -9.67 11.57
CA ASN A 73 -1.43 -9.61 12.54
C ASN A 73 -0.04 -9.51 11.90
N ALA A 74 0.04 -9.11 10.63
CA ALA A 74 1.30 -8.90 9.96
C ALA A 74 1.97 -7.65 10.52
N SER A 75 3.22 -7.78 10.97
CA SER A 75 4.07 -6.66 11.35
C SER A 75 5.29 -6.61 10.44
N LEU A 76 5.66 -5.40 10.02
CA LEU A 76 6.91 -5.16 9.31
C LEU A 76 7.91 -4.61 10.32
N GLU A 77 8.97 -5.37 10.59
CA GLU A 77 10.04 -4.91 11.47
C GLU A 77 10.78 -3.72 10.86
N GLU A 78 11.44 -2.92 11.70
CA GLU A 78 12.16 -1.71 11.24
C GLU A 78 13.26 -2.00 10.21
N ILE A 79 13.82 -3.22 10.25
CA ILE A 79 14.85 -3.71 9.32
C ILE A 79 14.26 -4.30 8.04
N GLY A 80 12.94 -4.54 8.00
CA GLY A 80 12.27 -5.26 6.93
C GLY A 80 12.08 -6.75 7.23
N ASN A 81 11.95 -7.57 6.18
CA ASN A 81 11.88 -9.02 6.24
C ASN A 81 12.58 -9.64 5.00
N ASP A 82 12.51 -10.95 4.83
CA ASP A 82 13.16 -11.67 3.71
C ASP A 82 12.78 -11.15 2.31
N PHE A 83 11.59 -10.52 2.19
CA PHE A 83 11.05 -10.04 0.92
C PHE A 83 11.11 -8.52 0.78
N ILE A 84 11.21 -7.77 1.88
CA ILE A 84 11.11 -6.30 1.91
C ILE A 84 12.33 -5.76 2.66
N GLN A 85 13.22 -5.08 1.94
CA GLN A 85 14.36 -4.38 2.55
C GLN A 85 14.01 -2.92 2.82
N ILE A 86 14.24 -2.46 4.06
CA ILE A 86 13.97 -1.08 4.44
C ILE A 86 15.26 -0.28 4.49
N LYS A 87 15.37 0.72 3.62
CA LYS A 87 16.46 1.71 3.65
C LYS A 87 15.93 3.06 4.15
N ARG A 88 16.44 3.53 5.28
CA ARG A 88 16.11 4.85 5.82
C ARG A 88 17.11 5.89 5.30
N ILE A 89 16.60 6.92 4.64
CA ILE A 89 17.40 8.04 4.15
C ILE A 89 17.02 9.28 4.96
N LYS A 90 17.95 9.77 5.78
CA LYS A 90 17.76 11.05 6.48
C LYS A 90 18.09 12.19 5.52
N ILE A 91 17.06 12.91 5.09
CA ILE A 91 17.23 14.06 4.21
C ILE A 91 17.85 15.22 5.00
N LYS A 92 19.00 15.70 4.53
CA LYS A 92 19.63 16.95 4.97
C LYS A 92 19.46 18.01 3.89
N ASN A 93 19.42 19.29 4.26
CA ASN A 93 19.31 20.40 3.32
C ASN A 93 18.06 20.38 2.41
N ARG A 94 16.88 20.24 3.04
CA ARG A 94 15.57 20.15 2.38
C ARG A 94 15.34 21.24 1.33
N LYS A 95 15.73 22.49 1.61
CA LYS A 95 15.48 23.63 0.70
C LYS A 95 16.22 23.46 -0.64
N LYS A 96 17.51 23.09 -0.59
CA LYS A 96 18.30 22.85 -1.81
C LYS A 96 17.71 21.71 -2.65
N ILE A 97 17.35 20.60 -2.00
CA ILE A 97 16.75 19.43 -2.67
C ILE A 97 15.42 19.80 -3.32
N LEU A 98 14.56 20.58 -2.64
CA LEU A 98 13.30 21.05 -3.23
C LEU A 98 13.55 21.92 -4.47
N ASN A 99 14.55 22.80 -4.46
CA ASN A 99 14.90 23.60 -5.62
C ASN A 99 15.42 22.71 -6.78
N GLU A 100 16.26 21.73 -6.50
CA GLU A 100 16.78 20.78 -7.50
C GLU A 100 15.66 19.92 -8.09
N LEU A 101 14.70 19.46 -7.26
CA LEU A 101 13.53 18.73 -7.72
C LEU A 101 12.61 19.59 -8.59
N ASP A 102 12.44 20.88 -8.26
CA ASP A 102 11.66 21.81 -9.05
C ASP A 102 12.25 22.01 -10.46
N LEU A 103 13.59 22.02 -10.59
CA LEU A 103 14.28 22.04 -11.89
C LEU A 103 14.00 20.77 -12.73
N LEU A 104 13.71 19.65 -12.07
CA LEU A 104 13.29 18.40 -12.72
C LEU A 104 11.76 18.29 -12.89
N ASN A 105 11.02 19.39 -12.67
CA ASN A 105 9.57 19.46 -12.71
C ASN A 105 8.86 18.53 -11.70
N ILE A 106 9.53 18.24 -10.58
CA ILE A 106 8.98 17.48 -9.45
C ILE A 106 8.62 18.47 -8.35
N ASN A 107 7.37 18.92 -8.34
CA ASN A 107 6.86 19.92 -7.39
C ASN A 107 5.39 19.65 -7.01
N GLU A 108 4.82 20.50 -6.14
CA GLU A 108 3.46 20.30 -5.62
C GLU A 108 2.41 20.21 -6.73
N SER A 109 2.55 21.00 -7.80
CA SER A 109 1.60 21.00 -8.92
C SER A 109 1.65 19.74 -9.78
N THR A 110 2.81 19.10 -9.91
CA THR A 110 2.97 17.87 -10.70
C THR A 110 2.68 16.61 -9.88
N VAL A 111 2.89 16.65 -8.56
CA VAL A 111 2.59 15.56 -7.62
C VAL A 111 1.11 15.52 -7.23
N PHE A 112 0.47 16.68 -7.07
CA PHE A 112 -0.94 16.80 -6.73
C PHE A 112 -1.71 17.42 -7.90
N PRO A 113 -2.34 16.61 -8.76
CA PRO A 113 -3.11 17.13 -9.88
C PRO A 113 -4.31 17.93 -9.38
N GLY A 114 -4.42 19.19 -9.82
CA GLY A 114 -5.47 20.12 -9.43
C GLY A 114 -5.18 21.58 -9.80
N ILE A 115 -6.24 22.35 -10.08
CA ILE A 115 -6.12 23.79 -10.35
C ILE A 115 -5.67 24.53 -9.09
N GLU A 116 -6.15 24.10 -7.92
CA GLU A 116 -5.80 24.72 -6.63
C GLU A 116 -4.31 24.55 -6.28
N SER A 117 -3.75 23.35 -6.45
CA SER A 117 -2.33 23.08 -6.23
C SER A 117 -1.45 23.85 -7.20
N SER A 118 -1.88 23.94 -8.47
CA SER A 118 -1.21 24.75 -9.50
C SER A 118 -1.21 26.24 -9.14
N ALA A 119 -2.36 26.79 -8.72
CA ALA A 119 -2.48 28.18 -8.31
C ALA A 119 -1.65 28.49 -7.06
N ARG A 120 -1.63 27.59 -6.07
CA ARG A 120 -0.79 27.72 -4.86
C ARG A 120 0.70 27.75 -5.20
N TYR A 121 1.14 26.85 -6.09
CA TYR A 121 2.52 26.81 -6.55
C TYR A 121 2.93 28.10 -7.27
N ILE A 122 2.09 28.59 -8.20
CA ILE A 122 2.33 29.84 -8.93
C ILE A 122 2.39 31.04 -7.97
N SER A 123 1.45 31.13 -7.02
CA SER A 123 1.45 32.20 -6.01
C SER A 123 2.70 32.15 -5.12
N PHE A 124 3.22 30.96 -4.81
CA PHE A 124 4.41 30.85 -3.98
C PHE A 124 5.66 31.26 -4.77
N LYS A 125 5.76 30.86 -6.03
CA LYS A 125 6.89 31.17 -6.92
C LYS A 125 7.02 32.68 -7.18
N ASN A 126 5.90 33.35 -7.47
CA ASN A 126 5.87 34.80 -7.74
C ASN A 126 5.96 35.69 -6.48
N LYS A 127 6.04 35.11 -5.27
CA LYS A 127 6.28 35.85 -4.02
C LYS A 127 7.76 35.89 -3.62
N VAL A 128 8.62 35.17 -4.35
CA VAL A 128 10.06 35.05 -4.07
C VAL A 128 10.89 35.98 -4.99
N ASP A 129 10.23 36.69 -5.90
CA ASP A 129 10.76 37.88 -6.60
C ASP A 129 10.36 39.16 -5.85
#